data_AF-A0A963MP04-F1
#
_entry.id   AF-A0A963MP04-F1
#
_cell.length_a   1.000
_cell.length_b   1.000
_cell.length_c   1.000
_cell.angle_alpha   90.00
_cell.angle_beta   90.00
_cell.angle_gamma   90.00
#
_symmetry.space_group_name_H-M   'P 1'
#
loop_
_entity.id
_entity.type
_entity.pdbx_description
1 polymer ?
#
loop_
_entity_poly.entity_id
_entity_poly.type
_entity_poly.pdbx_seq_one_letter_code
_entity_poly.pdbx_strand_id
1 'polypeptide(L)' 'PAISARVAPGGRVALSGVLETQAAQVIEAWAPYIALHVGAAHEGWIRLEGRRP' A
#
# COMPACT_ATOMS: atom_id res chain seq x y z
N PRO A 1 2.13 5.52 8.33
CA PRO A 1 1.43 4.56 9.22
C PRO A 1 2.42 3.83 10.13
N ALA A 2 2.05 3.36 11.33
CA ALA A 2 3.01 2.74 12.26
C ALA A 2 3.74 1.51 11.67
N ILE A 3 3.08 0.78 10.75
CA ILE A 3 3.64 -0.38 10.06
C ILE A 3 4.76 0.03 9.09
N SER A 4 4.68 1.18 8.41
CA SER A 4 5.69 1.59 7.42
C SER A 4 7.06 1.82 8.06
N ALA A 5 7.11 2.24 9.33
CA ALA A 5 8.35 2.40 10.08
C ALA A 5 9.08 1.07 10.33
N ARG A 6 8.38 -0.07 10.28
CA ARG A 6 8.93 -1.42 10.52
C ARG A 6 9.44 -2.11 9.25
N VAL A 7 9.25 -1.50 8.08
CA VAL A 7 9.79 -2.01 6.81
C VAL A 7 11.25 -1.59 6.73
N ALA A 8 12.20 -2.50 6.54
CA ALA A 8 13.60 -2.15 6.35
C ALA A 8 13.80 -1.27 5.09
N PRO A 9 14.84 -0.42 5.00
CA PRO A 9 15.21 0.26 3.76
C PRO A 9 15.34 -0.72 2.59
N GLY A 10 14.77 -0.38 1.44
CA GLY A 10 14.68 -1.28 0.29
C GLY A 10 13.70 -2.46 0.45
N GLY A 11 13.04 -2.62 1.60
CA GLY A 11 12.05 -3.66 1.87
C GLY A 11 10.73 -3.44 1.13
N ARG A 12 9.98 -4.52 0.91
CA ARG A 12 8.68 -4.50 0.23
C ARG A 12 7.53 -4.60 1.23
N VAL A 13 6.41 -3.97 0.90
CA VAL A 13 5.15 -4.06 1.65
C VAL A 13 4.02 -4.39 0.69
N ALA A 14 3.03 -5.14 1.17
CA ALA A 14 1.75 -5.34 0.52
C ALA A 14 0.62 -5.14 1.55
N LEU A 15 -0.42 -4.42 1.15
CA LEU A 15 -1.65 -4.23 1.90
C LEU A 15 -2.79 -4.82 1.09
N SER A 16 -3.40 -5.89 1.58
CA SER A 16 -4.58 -6.52 0.97
C SER A 16 -5.84 -6.20 1.76
N GLY A 17 -6.99 -6.46 1.15
CA GLY A 17 -8.28 -6.18 1.81
C GLY A 17 -8.63 -4.69 1.80
N VAL A 18 -8.12 -3.94 0.81
CA VAL A 18 -8.53 -2.56 0.57
C VAL A 18 -9.69 -2.58 -0.42
N LEU A 19 -10.81 -1.94 -0.10
CA LEU A 19 -11.89 -1.79 -1.07
C LEU A 19 -11.42 -0.91 -2.23
N GLU A 20 -11.82 -1.24 -3.45
CA GLU A 20 -11.44 -0.49 -4.66
C GLU A 20 -11.75 1.00 -4.56
N THR A 21 -12.90 1.33 -4.00
CA THR A 21 -13.35 2.72 -3.76
C THR A 21 -12.51 3.47 -2.74
N GLN A 22 -11.72 2.77 -1.92
CA GLN A 22 -10.86 3.35 -0.88
C GLN A 22 -9.38 3.37 -1.29
N ALA A 23 -9.01 2.72 -2.39
CA ALA A 23 -7.61 2.51 -2.78
C ALA A 23 -6.84 3.83 -2.91
N ALA A 24 -7.42 4.84 -3.56
CA ALA A 24 -6.79 6.16 -3.73
C ALA A 24 -6.47 6.82 -2.38
N GLN A 25 -7.43 6.83 -1.45
CA GLN A 25 -7.25 7.40 -0.13
C GLN A 25 -6.14 6.68 0.66
N VAL A 26 -6.07 5.34 0.56
CA VAL A 26 -5.02 4.56 1.22
C VAL A 26 -3.64 4.87 0.62
N ILE A 27 -3.54 4.99 -0.71
CA ILE A 27 -2.30 5.38 -1.40
C ILE A 27 -1.83 6.75 -0.91
N GLU A 28 -2.71 7.75 -0.88
CA GLU A 28 -2.37 9.11 -0.42
C GLU A 28 -1.88 9.13 1.04
N ALA A 29 -2.56 8.39 1.92
CA ALA A 29 -2.16 8.29 3.34
C ALA A 29 -0.79 7.62 3.54
N TRP A 30 -0.37 6.76 2.60
CA TRP A 30 0.92 6.07 2.62
C TRP A 30 2.03 6.80 1.88
N ALA A 31 1.70 7.69 0.94
CA ALA A 31 2.65 8.39 0.07
C ALA A 31 3.84 9.05 0.81
N PRO A 32 3.70 9.66 2.00
CA PRO A 32 4.83 10.23 2.74
C PRO A 32 5.84 9.20 3.26
N TYR A 33 5.47 7.92 3.29
CA TYR A 33 6.26 6.85 3.91
C TYR A 33 6.78 5.85 2.87
N ILE A 34 5.88 5.34 2.01
CA ILE A 34 6.16 4.36 0.97
C ILE A 34 5.18 4.64 -0.17
N ALA A 35 5.70 4.86 -1.38
CA ALA A 35 4.86 4.97 -2.57
C ALA A 35 4.20 3.61 -2.85
N LEU A 36 2.87 3.57 -2.77
CA LEU A 36 2.07 2.38 -3.05
C LEU A 36 1.39 2.50 -4.41
N HIS A 37 1.23 1.37 -5.09
CA HIS A 37 0.44 1.22 -6.31
C HIS A 37 -0.44 -0.02 -6.24
N VAL A 38 -1.44 -0.09 -7.13
CA VAL A 38 -2.30 -1.27 -7.26
C VAL A 38 -1.49 -2.43 -7.85
N GLY A 39 -1.30 -3.49 -7.06
CA GLY A 39 -0.62 -4.71 -7.49
C GLY A 39 -1.57 -5.79 -8.00
N ALA A 40 -2.80 -5.84 -7.48
CA ALA A 40 -3.83 -6.76 -7.95
C ALA A 40 -5.24 -6.25 -7.57
N ALA A 41 -6.24 -6.67 -8.34
CA ALA A 41 -7.66 -6.43 -8.08
C ALA A 41 -8.44 -7.75 -8.18
N HIS A 42 -9.39 -7.97 -7.28
CA HIS A 42 -10.22 -9.16 -7.25
C HIS A 42 -11.56 -8.87 -6.57
N GLU A 43 -12.66 -9.00 -7.31
CA GLU A 43 -14.04 -8.87 -6.78
C GLU A 43 -14.28 -7.60 -5.93
N GLY A 44 -13.80 -6.44 -6.41
CA GLY A 44 -13.94 -5.15 -5.70
C GLY A 44 -12.93 -4.92 -4.57
N TRP A 45 -12.01 -5.88 -4.35
CA TRP A 45 -10.89 -5.77 -3.41
C TRP A 45 -9.57 -5.56 -4.14
N ILE A 46 -8.69 -4.78 -3.52
CA ILE A 46 -7.39 -4.39 -4.05
C ILE A 46 -6.28 -4.85 -3.10
N ARG A 47 -5.18 -5.32 -3.71
CA ARG A 47 -3.86 -5.37 -3.07
C ARG A 47 -3.06 -4.15 -3.53
N LEU A 48 -2.66 -3.32 -2.57
CA LEU A 48 -1.67 -2.27 -2.77
C LEU A 48 -0.29 -2.80 -2.41
N GLU A 49 0.74 -2.38 -3.11
CA GLU A 49 2.12 -2.80 -2.83
C GLU A 49 3.11 -1.68 -3.11
N GLY A 50 4.30 -1.77 -2.51
CA GLY A 50 5.35 -0.78 -2.72
C GLY A 50 6.67 -1.20 -2.08
N ARG A 51 7.69 -0.38 -2.30
CA ARG A 51 9.04 -0.57 -1.76
C ARG A 51 9.46 0.66 -0.98
N ARG A 52 9.93 0.46 0.25
CA ARG A 52 10.52 1.53 1.05
C ARG A 52 11.82 1.99 0.37
N PRO A 53 12.04 3.30 0.19
CA PRO A 53 13.31 3.82 -0.32
C PRO A 53 14.50 3.34 0.53
#